data_AF-A0A940KPZ8-F1
#
_entry.id   AF-A0A940KPZ8-F1
#
_cell.length_a   1.000
_cell.length_b   1.000
_cell.length_c   1.000
_cell.angle_alpha   90.00
_cell.angle_beta   90.00
_cell.angle_gamma   90.00
#
_symmetry.space_group_name_H-M   'P 1'
#
loop_
_entity.id
_entity.type
_entity.pdbx_description
1 polymer ?
#
loop_
_entity_poly.entity_id
_entity_poly.type
_entity_poly.pdbx_seq_one_letter_code
_entity_poly.pdbx_strand_id
1 'polypeptide(L)'
;FLQRNPGYTIGVDGSTDTRAYLYHRMFRSNEISFRELLATFGIDYFVKVLRSGDFETYADGSVCIKPRLEKFDYHRAANDLYHYYMFKLKD
;
A
#
# COMPACT_ATOMS: atom_id res chain seq x y z
N PHE A 1 15.32 -7.70 -11.62
CA PHE A 1 14.95 -8.70 -10.59
C PHE A 1 13.65 -9.42 -10.96
N LEU A 2 12.52 -8.71 -11.08
CA LEU A 2 11.19 -9.32 -11.34
C LEU A 2 11.09 -10.16 -12.62
N GLN A 3 11.79 -9.78 -13.69
CA GLN A 3 11.88 -10.61 -14.92
C GLN A 3 12.46 -12.01 -14.67
N ARG A 4 13.36 -12.16 -13.68
CA ARG A 4 13.94 -13.47 -13.30
C ARG A 4 13.13 -14.17 -12.20
N ASN A 5 12.17 -13.47 -11.60
CA ASN A 5 11.40 -13.92 -10.44
C ASN A 5 9.93 -13.46 -10.57
N PRO A 6 9.18 -13.91 -11.60
CA PRO A 6 7.88 -13.34 -11.95
C PRO A 6 6.79 -13.57 -10.89
N GLY A 7 6.92 -14.59 -10.04
CA GLY A 7 6.00 -14.86 -8.94
C GLY A 7 6.15 -13.97 -7.70
N TYR A 8 7.14 -13.07 -7.69
CA TYR A 8 7.43 -12.23 -6.53
C TYR A 8 6.78 -10.85 -6.63
N THR A 9 6.33 -10.35 -5.47
CA THR A 9 5.90 -8.97 -5.27
C THR A 9 6.98 -8.23 -4.51
N ILE A 10 7.32 -7.02 -4.96
CA ILE A 10 8.19 -6.10 -4.23
C ILE A 10 7.31 -5.15 -3.44
N GLY A 11 7.62 -4.97 -2.16
CA GLY A 11 6.99 -3.98 -1.29
C GLY A 11 7.99 -2.91 -0.86
N VAL A 12 7.53 -1.66 -0.84
CA VAL A 12 8.26 -0.50 -0.34
C VAL A 12 7.50 0.08 0.84
N ASP A 13 8.21 0.24 1.96
CA ASP A 13 7.66 0.71 3.23
C ASP A 13 7.46 2.23 3.23
N GLY A 14 6.21 2.65 3.05
CA GLY A 14 5.77 4.05 3.07
C GLY A 14 5.27 4.52 4.44
N SER A 15 5.51 3.79 5.54
CA SER A 15 4.91 4.06 6.87
C SER A 15 5.28 5.40 7.54
N THR A 16 6.01 6.27 6.85
CA THR A 16 6.29 7.65 7.28
C THR A 16 5.93 8.61 6.15
N ASP A 17 5.38 9.78 6.47
CA ASP A 17 4.94 10.79 5.49
C ASP A 17 6.00 11.11 4.44
N THR A 18 7.26 11.28 4.85
CA THR A 18 8.38 11.56 3.92
C THR A 18 8.58 10.45 2.90
N ARG A 19 8.51 9.19 3.33
CA ARG A 19 8.67 8.01 2.46
C ARG A 19 7.46 7.83 1.56
N ALA A 20 6.24 7.88 2.11
CA ALA A 20 5.01 7.81 1.32
C ALA A 20 5.01 8.88 0.23
N TYR A 21 5.32 10.13 0.59
CA TYR A 21 5.37 11.24 -0.35
C TYR A 21 6.44 11.06 -1.44
N LEU A 22 7.63 10.59 -1.07
CA LEU A 22 8.69 10.29 -2.03
C LEU A 22 8.27 9.19 -3.02
N TYR A 23 7.83 8.05 -2.49
CA TYR A 23 7.47 6.90 -3.33
C TYR A 23 6.27 7.19 -4.20
N HIS A 24 5.22 7.83 -3.66
CA HIS A 24 4.07 8.21 -4.48
C HIS A 24 4.46 9.11 -5.65
N ARG A 25 5.34 10.09 -5.42
CA ARG A 25 5.87 10.92 -6.52
C ARG A 25 6.66 10.10 -7.53
N MET A 26 7.48 9.14 -7.09
CA MET A 26 8.18 8.23 -8.02
C MET A 26 7.20 7.45 -8.89
N PHE A 27 6.13 6.89 -8.32
CA PHE A 27 5.10 6.19 -9.09
C PHE A 27 4.36 7.14 -10.04
N ARG A 28 3.93 8.31 -9.56
CA ARG A 28 3.21 9.31 -10.36
C ARG A 28 4.03 9.85 -11.53
N SER A 29 5.29 10.19 -11.30
CA SER A 29 6.18 10.69 -12.36
C SER A 29 6.51 9.65 -13.43
N ASN A 30 6.30 8.36 -13.14
CA ASN A 30 6.54 7.24 -14.05
C ASN A 30 5.24 6.48 -14.38
N GLU A 31 4.07 7.13 -14.25
CA GLU A 31 2.77 6.46 -14.33
C GLU A 31 2.65 5.63 -15.62
N ILE A 32 2.93 6.22 -16.78
CA ILE A 32 2.77 5.57 -18.08
C ILE A 32 3.57 4.26 -18.13
N SER A 33 4.88 4.33 -17.87
CA SER A 33 5.78 3.17 -17.93
C SER A 33 5.44 2.12 -16.87
N PHE A 34 5.12 2.53 -15.65
CA PHE A 34 4.76 1.60 -14.59
C PHE A 34 3.42 0.95 -14.82
N ARG A 35 2.44 1.69 -15.36
CA ARG A 35 1.13 1.13 -15.70
C ARG A 35 1.22 0.16 -16.87
N GLU A 36 2.19 0.29 -17.76
CA GLU A 36 2.44 -0.68 -18.82
C GLU A 36 3.13 -1.96 -18.30
N LEU A 37 4.13 -1.81 -17.43
CA LEU A 37 5.00 -2.93 -17.02
C LEU A 37 4.56 -3.65 -15.73
N LEU A 38 3.90 -2.94 -14.82
CA LEU A 38 3.69 -3.38 -13.44
C LEU A 38 2.20 -3.41 -13.06
N ALA A 39 1.83 -4.44 -12.30
CA ALA A 39 0.61 -4.40 -11.49
C ALA A 39 0.98 -3.81 -10.14
N THR A 40 0.52 -2.58 -9.88
CA THR A 40 0.78 -1.83 -8.65
C THR A 40 -0.45 -1.82 -7.76
N PHE A 41 -0.25 -1.92 -6.45
CA PHE A 41 -1.29 -1.86 -5.43
C PHE A 41 -0.75 -1.17 -4.19
N GLY A 42 -1.63 -0.46 -3.49
CA GLY A 42 -1.32 0.14 -2.20
C GLY A 42 -1.74 -0.78 -1.07
N ILE A 43 -1.13 -0.62 0.10
CA ILE A 43 -1.68 -1.17 1.33
C ILE A 43 -1.95 -0.03 2.29
N ASP A 44 -3.18 -0.01 2.79
CA ASP A 44 -3.58 0.77 3.94
C ASP A 44 -3.99 -0.14 5.10
N TYR A 45 -4.40 0.49 6.18
CA TYR A 45 -4.83 -0.18 7.38
C TYR A 45 -6.26 0.19 7.73
N PHE A 46 -6.96 -0.76 8.33
CA PHE A 46 -8.23 -0.49 8.98
C PHE A 46 -8.27 -1.13 10.35
N VAL A 47 -9.14 -0.60 11.19
CA VAL A 47 -9.50 -1.17 12.48
C VAL A 47 -10.96 -1.58 12.41
N LYS A 48 -11.29 -2.76 12.90
CA LYS A 48 -12.68 -3.24 12.89
C LYS A 48 -13.40 -2.68 14.11
N VAL A 49 -14.54 -2.05 13.87
CA VAL A 49 -15.46 -1.64 14.93
C VAL A 49 -16.44 -2.79 15.20
N LEU A 50 -16.55 -3.20 16.45
CA LEU A 50 -17.48 -4.21 16.93
C LEU A 50 -18.89 -3.61 17.04
N ARG A 51 -19.91 -4.47 17.16
CA ARG A 51 -21.29 -4.01 17.34
C ARG A 51 -21.49 -3.19 18.61
N SER A 52 -20.64 -3.37 19.62
CA SER A 52 -20.64 -2.58 20.86
C SER A 52 -20.15 -1.14 20.66
N GLY A 53 -19.52 -0.83 19.53
CA GLY A 53 -18.81 0.44 19.31
C GLY A 53 -17.32 0.38 19.67
N ASP A 54 -16.86 -0.70 20.29
CA ASP A 54 -15.44 -0.90 20.63
C ASP A 54 -14.61 -1.32 19.41
N PHE A 55 -13.30 -1.10 19.48
CA PHE A 55 -12.38 -1.65 18.48
C PHE A 55 -12.05 -3.11 18.77
N GLU A 56 -11.83 -3.88 17.71
CA GLU A 56 -11.19 -5.19 17.80
C GLU A 56 -9.77 -5.01 18.38
N THR A 57 -9.45 -5.74 19.44
CA THR A 57 -8.16 -5.68 20.14
C THR A 57 -7.51 -7.05 20.24
N TYR A 58 -6.19 -7.07 20.42
CA TYR A 58 -5.43 -8.25 20.78
C TYR A 58 -5.59 -8.57 22.28
N ALA A 59 -5.06 -9.72 22.71
CA ALA A 59 -5.14 -10.15 24.11
C ALA A 59 -4.44 -9.20 25.10
N ASP A 60 -3.50 -8.38 24.62
CA ASP A 60 -2.81 -7.34 25.40
C ASP A 60 -3.55 -5.99 25.43
N GLY A 61 -4.73 -5.91 24.80
CA GLY A 61 -5.55 -4.69 24.73
C GLY A 61 -5.17 -3.73 23.60
N SER A 62 -4.12 -4.00 22.81
CA SER A 62 -3.76 -3.16 21.66
C SER A 62 -4.75 -3.33 20.51
N VAL A 63 -4.98 -2.27 19.72
CA VAL A 63 -5.95 -2.31 18.61
C VAL A 63 -5.45 -3.23 17.48
N CYS A 64 -6.34 -4.06 16.96
CA CYS A 64 -6.07 -4.96 15.86
C CYS A 64 -6.09 -4.19 14.52
N ILE A 65 -4.91 -3.74 14.11
CA ILE A 65 -4.69 -3.07 12.82
C ILE A 65 -4.55 -4.13 11.73
N LYS A 66 -5.45 -4.09 10.74
CA LYS A 66 -5.50 -5.07 9.63
C LYS A 66 -5.10 -4.42 8.31
N PRO A 67 -4.21 -5.05 7.51
CA PRO A 67 -3.88 -4.53 6.20
C PRO A 67 -5.06 -4.69 5.23
N ARG A 68 -5.24 -3.68 4.37
CA ARG A 68 -6.21 -3.66 3.29
C ARG A 68 -5.47 -3.35 1.99
N LEU A 69 -5.58 -4.28 1.05
CA LEU A 69 -5.06 -4.08 -0.29
C LEU A 69 -5.96 -3.08 -1.03
N GLU A 70 -5.34 -2.10 -1.66
CA GLU A 70 -6.01 -1.05 -2.42
C GLU A 70 -5.57 -1.09 -3.88
N LYS A 71 -6.51 -0.76 -4.77
CA LYS A 71 -6.14 -0.41 -6.14
C LYS A 71 -5.24 0.83 -6.10
N PHE A 72 -4.15 0.80 -6.84
CA PHE A 72 -3.25 1.93 -6.90
C PHE A 72 -3.87 3.10 -7.66
N ASP A 73 -3.96 4.24 -6.99
CA ASP A 73 -4.38 5.53 -7.50
C ASP A 73 -3.15 6.44 -7.56
N TYR A 74 -2.77 6.88 -8.75
CA TYR A 74 -1.63 7.76 -8.99
C TYR A 74 -1.91 9.23 -8.65
N HIS A 75 -3.18 9.55 -8.38
CA HIS A 75 -3.65 10.91 -8.10
C HIS A 75 -4.20 11.06 -6.68
N ARG A 76 -3.89 10.10 -5.80
CA ARG A 76 -4.27 10.17 -4.39
C ARG A 76 -3.69 11.43 -3.74
N ALA A 77 -4.45 12.02 -2.83
CA ALA A 77 -4.06 13.28 -2.18
C ALA A 77 -2.84 13.07 -1.27
N ALA A 78 -2.00 14.10 -1.13
CA ALA A 78 -0.75 14.00 -0.36
C ALA A 78 -0.95 13.71 1.14
N ASN A 79 -2.14 13.96 1.67
CA ASN A 79 -2.56 13.67 3.04
C ASN A 79 -3.30 12.32 3.19
N ASP A 80 -3.40 11.56 2.11
CA ASP A 80 -4.07 10.25 2.05
C ASP A 80 -3.23 9.31 1.18
N LEU A 81 -1.96 9.11 1.54
CA LEU A 81 -1.05 8.24 0.82
C LEU A 81 -1.00 6.83 1.43
N TYR A 82 -0.55 5.86 0.63
CA TYR A 82 -0.47 4.47 1.07
C TYR A 82 0.62 4.26 2.14
N HIS A 83 0.34 3.35 3.07
CA HIS A 83 1.34 2.93 4.06
C HIS A 83 2.39 2.00 3.43
N TYR A 84 2.03 1.20 2.43
CA TYR A 84 2.98 0.41 1.64
C TYR A 84 2.64 0.48 0.16
N TYR A 85 3.69 0.49 -0.65
CA TYR A 85 3.61 0.50 -2.11
C TYR A 85 4.08 -0.86 -2.59
N MET A 86 3.21 -1.61 -3.24
CA MET A 86 3.53 -2.94 -3.72
C MET A 86 3.37 -3.03 -5.23
N PHE A 87 4.25 -3.79 -5.86
CA PHE A 87 4.19 -4.02 -7.30
C PHE A 87 4.79 -5.36 -7.69
N LYS A 88 4.26 -5.91 -8.78
CA LYS A 88 4.77 -7.11 -9.45
C LYS A 88 4.80 -6.88 -10.96
N LEU A 89 5.54 -7.72 -11.68
CA LEU A 89 5.51 -7.71 -13.15
C LEU A 89 4.10 -8.13 -13.61
N LYS A 90 3.60 -7.51 -14.68
CA LYS A 90 2.42 -8.03 -15.37
C LYS A 90 2.78 -9.30 -16.14
N ASP A 91 1.83 -10.23 -16.20
CA ASP A 91 1.92 -11.43 -17.03
C ASP A 91 1.77 -11.07 -18.52
#